data_AF-A0A2M7Z590-F1
#
_entry.id   AF-A0A2M7Z590-F1
#
_cell.length_a   1.000
_cell.length_b   1.000
_cell.length_c   1.000
_cell.angle_alpha   90.00
_cell.angle_beta   90.00
_cell.angle_gamma   90.00
#
_symmetry.space_group_name_H-M   'P 1'
#
loop_
_entity.id
_entity.type
_entity.pdbx_description
1 polymer ?
#
loop_
_entity_poly.entity_id
_entity_poly.type
_entity_poly.pdbx_seq_one_letter_code
_entity_poly.pdbx_strand_id
1 'polypeptide(L)' 'MQLVLVESPTKSKTLQGFLGPEYRVLSSYGHIRDLPEDEFGVEAEKDFKPKYIVIPKARKTIRFLKGESQKANLIIL' A
#
# COMPACT_ATOMS: atom_id res chain seq x y z
N MET A 1 5.24 14.46 12.07
CA MET A 1 4.15 13.96 11.19
C MET A 1 4.14 12.44 11.24
N GLN A 2 3.00 11.85 11.60
CA GLN A 2 2.76 10.40 11.59
C GLN A 2 1.99 10.01 10.32
N LEU A 3 2.37 8.91 9.66
CA LEU A 3 1.73 8.46 8.43
C LEU A 3 0.85 7.25 8.71
N VAL A 4 -0.44 7.34 8.36
CA VAL A 4 -1.40 6.23 8.44
C VAL A 4 -1.73 5.79 7.01
N LEU A 5 -1.57 4.51 6.71
CA LEU A 5 -1.93 3.93 5.42
C LEU A 5 -3.19 3.09 5.57
N VAL A 6 -4.19 3.34 4.73
CA VAL A 6 -5.44 2.57 4.70
C VAL A 6 -5.76 2.09 3.30
N GLU A 7 -6.71 1.18 3.16
CA GLU A 7 -7.01 0.59 1.85
C GLU A 7 -7.78 1.55 0.92
N SER A 8 -8.81 2.23 1.45
CA SER A 8 -9.76 2.99 0.63
C SER A 8 -9.71 4.51 0.86
N PRO A 9 -10.00 5.33 -0.17
CA PRO A 9 -10.01 6.79 -0.05
C PRO A 9 -11.09 7.31 0.91
N THR A 10 -12.20 6.59 1.03
CA THR A 10 -13.29 6.98 1.94
C THR A 10 -12.81 6.88 3.40
N LYS A 11 -12.16 5.75 3.76
CA LYS A 11 -11.58 5.58 5.09
C LYS A 11 -10.52 6.64 5.38
N SER A 12 -9.68 6.98 4.39
CA SER A 12 -8.63 7.97 4.60
C SER A 12 -9.21 9.34 4.94
N LYS A 13 -10.25 9.79 4.22
CA LYS A 13 -10.95 11.06 4.50
C LYS A 13 -11.59 11.06 5.89
N THR A 14 -12.28 9.98 6.25
CA THR A 14 -12.94 9.86 7.56
C THR A 14 -11.94 9.90 8.70
N LEU A 15 -10.88 9.10 8.64
CA LEU A 15 -9.85 9.06 9.70
C LEU A 15 -9.02 10.34 9.76
N GLN A 16 -8.76 10.98 8.62
CA GLN A 16 -8.06 12.27 8.60
C GLN A 16 -8.81 13.33 9.40
N GLY A 17 -10.15 13.33 9.36
CA GLY A 17 -10.98 14.23 10.16
C GLY A 17 -10.91 13.94 11.66
N PHE A 18 -10.82 12.67 12.06
CA PHE A 18 -10.74 12.28 13.47
C PHE A 18 -9.35 12.50 14.09
N LEU A 19 -8.28 12.23 13.33
CA LEU A 19 -6.91 12.25 13.85
C LEU A 19 -6.26 13.65 13.79
N GLY A 20 -6.79 14.55 12.95
CA GLY A 20 -6.31 15.92 12.86
C GLY A 20 -4.95 16.07 12.15
N PRO A 21 -4.30 17.24 12.26
CA PRO A 21 -3.16 17.62 11.42
C PRO A 21 -1.84 16.91 11.76
N GLU A 22 -1.72 16.31 12.94
CA GLU A 22 -0.53 15.56 13.37
C GLU A 22 -0.34 14.27 12.54
N TYR A 23 -1.44 13.78 11.97
CA TYR A 23 -1.48 12.58 11.15
C TYR A 23 -1.72 12.94 9.69
N ARG A 24 -1.03 12.22 8.81
CA ARG A 24 -1.31 12.19 7.38
C ARG A 24 -1.90 10.83 7.05
N VAL A 25 -3.14 10.79 6.58
CA VAL A 25 -3.83 9.54 6.25
C VAL A 25 -3.92 9.39 4.73
N LEU A 26 -3.26 8.36 4.19
CA LEU A 26 -3.22 8.08 2.75
C LEU A 26 -3.84 6.72 2.44
N SER A 27 -4.42 6.57 1.25
CA SER A 27 -4.98 5.29 0.80
C SER A 27 -4.06 4.56 -0.18
N SER A 28 -3.98 3.23 -0.09
CA SER A 28 -3.30 2.38 -1.07
C SER A 28 -4.10 2.19 -2.35
N TYR A 29 -5.41 2.51 -2.33
CA TYR A 29 -6.36 2.24 -3.41
C TYR A 29 -6.48 0.74 -3.70
N GLY A 30 -6.48 -0.08 -2.64
CA GLY A 30 -6.52 -1.54 -2.73
C GLY A 30 -5.14 -2.20 -2.83
N HIS A 31 -5.09 -3.34 -3.51
CA HIS A 31 -3.87 -4.14 -3.68
C HIS A 31 -2.80 -3.41 -4.52
N ILE A 32 -1.55 -3.53 -4.09
CA ILE A 32 -0.38 -2.95 -4.77
C ILE A 32 0.49 -4.00 -5.47
N ARG A 33 0.32 -5.27 -5.10
CA ARG A 33 0.97 -6.44 -5.68
C ARG A 33 -0.04 -7.54 -5.87
N ASP A 34 0.18 -8.34 -6.89
CA ASP A 34 -0.60 -9.53 -7.20
C ASP A 34 0.30 -10.63 -7.79
N LEU A 35 -0.24 -11.82 -7.98
CA LEU A 35 0.41 -12.85 -8.79
C LEU A 35 0.47 -12.40 -10.25
N PRO A 36 1.48 -12.86 -11.02
CA PRO A 36 1.51 -12.72 -12.46
C PRO A 36 0.22 -13.25 -13.11
N GLU A 37 -0.34 -12.51 -14.06
CA GLU A 37 -1.53 -12.93 -14.80
C GLU A 37 -1.18 -13.98 -15.89
N ASP A 38 0.04 -13.90 -16.45
CA ASP A 38 0.46 -14.67 -17.63
C ASP A 38 1.25 -15.96 -17.30
N GLU A 39 1.51 -16.26 -16.03
CA GLU A 39 2.27 -17.46 -15.61
C GLU A 39 1.71 -18.04 -14.31
N PHE A 40 2.01 -19.32 -14.05
CA PHE A 40 1.65 -19.95 -12.78
C PHE A 40 2.48 -19.31 -11.66
N GLY A 41 1.89 -18.34 -10.96
CA GLY A 41 2.54 -17.47 -9.99
C GLY A 41 2.96 -18.12 -8.67
N VAL A 42 2.91 -19.45 -8.56
CA VAL A 42 3.22 -20.19 -7.32
C VAL A 42 4.18 -21.34 -7.64
N GLU A 43 5.33 -21.37 -6.97
CA GLU A 43 6.31 -22.45 -7.09
C GLU A 43 5.93 -23.59 -6.14
N ALA A 44 5.26 -24.63 -6.64
CA ALA A 44 4.78 -25.75 -5.83
C ALA A 44 5.91 -26.57 -5.20
N GLU A 45 7.05 -26.68 -5.90
CA GLU A 45 8.24 -27.41 -5.44
C GLU A 45 9.02 -26.66 -4.36
N LYS A 46 8.69 -25.38 -4.11
CA LYS A 46 9.32 -24.53 -3.09
C LYS A 46 8.31 -24.08 -2.06
N ASP A 47 7.66 -25.04 -1.39
CA ASP A 47 6.69 -24.78 -0.32
C ASP A 47 5.60 -23.78 -0.71
N PHE A 48 5.10 -23.88 -1.95
CA PHE A 48 4.08 -22.98 -2.51
C PHE A 48 4.50 -21.50 -2.48
N LYS A 49 5.77 -21.20 -2.72
CA LYS A 49 6.28 -19.83 -2.72
C LYS A 49 5.58 -18.98 -3.80
N PRO A 50 4.90 -17.88 -3.43
CA PRO A 50 4.27 -17.00 -4.41
C PRO A 50 5.28 -16.06 -5.04
N LYS A 51 5.15 -15.84 -6.34
CA LYS A 51 5.79 -14.75 -7.08
C LYS A 51 4.84 -13.57 -7.09
N TYR A 52 5.19 -12.48 -6.40
CA TYR A 52 4.39 -11.25 -6.44
C TYR A 52 5.00 -10.22 -7.39
N ILE A 53 4.17 -9.67 -8.26
CA ILE A 53 4.51 -8.55 -9.14
C ILE A 53 3.78 -7.29 -8.71
N VAL A 54 4.35 -6.12 -9.02
CA VAL A 54 3.67 -4.83 -8.80
C VAL A 54 2.64 -4.63 -9.89
N ILE A 55 1.38 -4.42 -9.49
CA ILE A 55 0.29 -4.14 -10.43
C ILE A 55 0.60 -2.82 -11.16
N PRO A 56 0.55 -2.76 -12.51
CA PRO A 56 0.93 -1.56 -13.27
C PRO A 56 0.24 -0.28 -12.78
N LYS A 57 -1.08 -0.35 -12.49
CA LYS A 57 -1.88 0.77 -11.97
C LYS A 57 -1.41 1.28 -10.60
N ALA A 58 -0.79 0.41 -9.79
CA ALA A 58 -0.32 0.75 -8.45
C ALA A 58 1.06 1.42 -8.43
N ARG A 59 1.83 1.40 -9.54
CA ARG A 59 3.20 1.94 -9.57
C ARG A 59 3.28 3.41 -9.14
N LYS A 60 2.35 4.24 -9.60
CA LYS A 60 2.29 5.66 -9.23
C LYS A 60 2.00 5.82 -7.74
N THR A 61 1.05 5.06 -7.21
CA THR A 61 0.69 5.05 -5.79
C THR A 61 1.87 4.61 -4.93
N ILE A 62 2.55 3.51 -5.29
CA ILE A 62 3.74 3.03 -4.56
C ILE A 62 4.84 4.09 -4.53
N ARG A 63 5.13 4.74 -5.67
CA ARG A 63 6.16 5.78 -5.71
C ARG A 63 5.81 6.95 -4.79
N PHE A 64 4.55 7.36 -4.79
CA PHE A 64 4.06 8.42 -3.92
C PHE A 64 4.12 8.02 -2.44
N LEU A 65 3.57 6.86 -2.08
CA LEU A 65 3.56 6.35 -0.70
C LEU A 65 4.98 6.14 -0.16
N LYS A 66 5.91 5.65 -0.99
CA LYS A 66 7.33 5.51 -0.63
C LYS A 66 7.98 6.88 -0.34
N GLY A 67 7.64 7.90 -1.12
CA GLY A 67 8.14 9.25 -0.88
C GLY A 67 7.59 9.87 0.41
N GLU A 68 6.35 9.58 0.76
CA GLU A 68 5.73 10.05 2.00
C GLU A 68 6.19 9.25 3.23
N SER A 69 6.42 7.95 3.09
CA SER A 69 6.89 7.09 4.17
C SER A 69 8.30 7.46 4.63
N GLN A 70 9.16 7.89 3.71
CA GLN A 70 10.51 8.36 4.02
C GLN A 70 10.54 9.68 4.82
N LYS A 71 9.45 10.46 4.81
CA LYS A 71 9.33 11.71 5.56
C LYS A 71 8.64 11.53 6.92
N ALA A 72 8.07 10.35 7.17
CA ALA A 72 7.28 10.07 8.36
C ALA A 72 8.17 9.59 9.51
N ASN A 73 7.87 10.03 10.73
CA ASN A 73 8.58 9.56 11.93
C ASN A 73 8.08 8.18 12.37
N LEU A 74 6.80 7.90 12.11
CA LEU A 74 6.13 6.64 12.40
C LEU A 74 5.16 6.33 11.27
N ILE A 75 5.10 5.05 10.88
CA ILE A 75 4.17 4.51 9.90
C ILE A 75 3.22 3.55 10.61
N ILE A 76 1.92 3.79 10.46
CA ILE A 76 0.83 3.00 11.01
C ILE A 76 0.10 2.36 9.82
N LEU A 77 -0.11 1.04 9.88
CA LEU A 77 -0.78 0.23 8.86
C LEU A 77 -2.13 -0.27 9.38
#